data_AF-D0NAX1-F1
#
_entry.id   AF-D0NAX1-F1
#
_cell.length_a   1.000
_cell.length_b   1.000
_cell.length_c   1.000
_cell.angle_alpha   90.00
_cell.angle_beta   90.00
_cell.angle_gamma   90.00
#
_symmetry.space_group_name_H-M   'P 1'
#
loop_
_entity.id
_entity.type
_entity.pdbx_description
1 polymer ?
#
loop_
_entity_poly.entity_id
_entity_poly.type
_entity_poly.pdbx_seq_one_letter_code
_entity_poly.pdbx_strand_id
1 'polypeptide(L)'
;MSAFFGLTFLGSQGSFDRVKETPIHIFQGRDFQDAFMQTYRPGFSLYSESDEDVQAANAELDSATITLAQLPDVLRHLYKCPKGADNVPASARTLVEQAFRLLNGTDTSQSIDLATFLVQMDEVCRHSQSLEAASSHNAYLKDGLPTREFVSNLDFQAKLVKHQRMEKDPREKALAPVTDSITFGWNEPTIATKRMPNKSCDETRFASAMVKAGVYYY
;
A
#
# COMPACT_ATOMS: atom_id res chain seq x y z
N MET A 1 -1.74 -1.39 29.58
CA MET A 1 -1.26 -2.17 28.41
C MET A 1 -1.53 -3.64 28.72
N SER A 2 -2.66 -4.18 28.30
CA SER A 2 -2.91 -5.62 28.43
C SER A 2 -2.20 -6.33 27.28
N ALA A 3 -1.16 -7.08 27.60
CA ALA A 3 -0.57 -8.03 26.67
C ALA A 3 -1.61 -9.14 26.42
N PHE A 4 -2.13 -9.23 25.20
CA PHE A 4 -2.83 -10.42 24.73
C PHE A 4 -1.78 -11.51 24.55
N PHE A 5 -1.61 -12.34 25.59
CA PHE A 5 -0.57 -13.36 25.64
C PHE A 5 -0.73 -14.38 24.50
N GLY A 6 0.23 -14.40 23.57
CA GLY A 6 0.48 -15.52 22.64
C GLY A 6 -0.43 -15.65 21.42
N LEU A 7 -1.43 -14.78 21.23
CA LEU A 7 -2.36 -14.84 20.09
C LEU A 7 -1.97 -13.87 18.95
N THR A 8 -0.70 -13.88 18.54
CA THR A 8 -0.21 -13.02 17.45
C THR A 8 -0.63 -13.50 16.06
N PHE A 9 -1.19 -14.71 15.94
CA PHE A 9 -1.61 -15.31 14.67
C PHE A 9 -3.10 -15.13 14.33
N LEU A 10 -3.89 -14.50 15.22
CA LEU A 10 -5.33 -14.27 15.02
C LEU A 10 -5.66 -12.90 14.40
N GLY A 11 -4.85 -12.47 13.43
CA GLY A 11 -5.07 -11.23 12.66
C GLY A 11 -4.25 -10.03 13.15
N SER A 12 -4.66 -8.83 12.75
CA SER A 12 -3.93 -7.60 13.06
C SER A 12 -3.89 -7.32 14.56
N GLN A 13 -2.72 -7.00 15.11
CA GLN A 13 -2.56 -6.62 16.52
C GLN A 13 -3.27 -5.30 16.87
N GLY A 14 -3.50 -4.44 15.88
CA GLY A 14 -4.33 -3.23 15.97
C GLY A 14 -5.35 -3.19 14.84
N SER A 15 -6.64 -3.16 15.17
CA SER A 15 -7.74 -3.15 14.19
C SER A 15 -7.82 -1.86 13.35
N PHE A 16 -7.14 -0.79 13.78
CA PHE A 16 -7.16 0.53 13.15
C PHE A 16 -5.83 0.93 12.53
N ASP A 17 -4.78 0.12 12.73
CA ASP A 17 -3.56 0.33 11.97
C ASP A 17 -3.86 -0.02 10.52
N ARG A 18 -3.46 0.85 9.58
CA ARG A 18 -3.40 0.46 8.17
C ARG A 18 -2.64 -0.85 8.13
N VAL A 19 -3.18 -1.85 7.42
CA VAL A 19 -2.55 -3.17 7.24
C VAL A 19 -1.06 -2.92 7.07
N LYS A 20 -0.29 -3.30 8.09
CA LYS A 20 1.14 -3.02 8.14
C LYS A 20 1.73 -3.67 6.91
N GLU A 21 2.21 -2.86 5.97
CA GLU A 21 2.88 -3.36 4.78
C GLU A 21 3.95 -4.34 5.24
N THR A 22 4.02 -5.52 4.63
CA THR A 22 5.03 -6.52 5.01
C THR A 22 6.41 -5.92 4.74
N PRO A 23 7.16 -5.56 5.79
CA PRO A 23 8.36 -4.77 5.62
C PRO A 23 9.48 -5.68 5.10
N ILE A 24 10.40 -5.13 4.32
CA ILE A 24 11.41 -5.93 3.62
C ILE A 24 12.38 -6.64 4.58
N HIS A 25 12.57 -6.11 5.78
CA HIS A 25 13.44 -6.70 6.81
C HIS A 25 12.84 -7.95 7.49
N ILE A 26 11.61 -8.36 7.17
CA ILE A 26 11.03 -9.62 7.69
C ILE A 26 11.59 -10.86 6.99
N PHE A 27 12.11 -10.69 5.78
CA PHE A 27 12.65 -11.77 4.96
C PHE A 27 14.08 -12.11 5.38
N GLN A 28 14.41 -13.40 5.31
CA GLN A 28 15.75 -13.90 5.64
C GLN A 28 16.64 -13.95 4.41
N GLY A 29 17.96 -14.07 4.61
CA GLY A 29 18.94 -14.23 3.53
C GLY A 29 18.57 -15.31 2.52
N ARG A 30 17.97 -16.43 2.98
CA ARG A 30 17.52 -17.53 2.13
C ARG A 30 16.34 -17.15 1.23
N ASP A 31 15.42 -16.32 1.71
CA ASP A 31 14.27 -15.87 0.92
C ASP A 31 14.74 -14.96 -0.23
N PHE A 32 15.75 -14.12 0.03
CA PHE A 32 16.38 -13.30 -1.00
C PHE A 32 17.12 -14.13 -2.04
N GLN A 33 17.83 -15.18 -1.62
CA GLN A 33 18.51 -16.12 -2.52
C GLN A 33 17.51 -16.86 -3.42
N ASP A 34 16.42 -17.37 -2.85
CA ASP A 34 15.39 -18.08 -3.61
C ASP A 34 14.70 -17.16 -4.63
N ALA A 35 14.34 -15.94 -4.22
CA ALA A 35 13.75 -14.95 -5.12
C ALA A 35 14.70 -14.51 -6.26
N PHE A 36 16.00 -14.40 -5.97
CA PHE A 36 17.02 -14.11 -6.96
C PHE A 36 17.11 -15.24 -7.99
N MET A 37 17.18 -16.49 -7.52
CA MET A 37 17.29 -17.66 -8.40
C MET A 37 16.03 -17.90 -9.24
N GLN A 38 14.83 -17.67 -8.69
CA GLN A 38 13.59 -17.74 -9.46
C GLN A 38 13.55 -16.71 -10.60
N THR A 39 14.21 -15.57 -10.40
CA THR A 39 14.29 -14.52 -11.43
C THR A 39 15.32 -14.86 -12.50
N TYR A 40 16.46 -15.45 -12.11
CA TYR A 40 17.48 -15.94 -13.04
C TYR A 40 16.99 -17.16 -13.85
N ARG A 41 16.35 -18.13 -13.18
CA ARG A 41 15.81 -19.36 -13.76
C ARG A 41 14.38 -19.60 -13.24
N PRO A 42 13.35 -19.24 -14.02
CA PRO A 42 11.96 -19.43 -13.63
C PRO A 42 11.65 -20.91 -13.30
N GLY A 43 11.09 -21.16 -12.11
CA GLY A 43 10.75 -22.51 -11.64
C GLY A 43 11.86 -23.23 -10.87
N PHE A 44 13.00 -22.57 -10.65
CA PHE A 44 14.02 -23.06 -9.74
C PHE A 44 13.57 -22.88 -8.28
N SER A 45 13.76 -23.91 -7.46
CA SER A 45 13.46 -23.91 -6.03
C SER A 45 14.68 -24.44 -5.29
N LEU A 46 15.19 -23.68 -4.32
CA LEU A 46 16.25 -24.15 -3.42
C LEU A 46 15.74 -25.23 -2.44
N TYR A 47 14.43 -25.44 -2.36
CA TYR A 47 13.80 -26.51 -1.62
C TYR A 47 13.65 -27.73 -2.53
N SER A 48 14.72 -28.51 -2.68
CA SER A 48 14.68 -29.86 -3.26
C SER A 48 15.02 -30.91 -2.20
N GLU A 49 14.38 -32.08 -2.27
CA GLU A 49 14.56 -33.17 -1.29
C GLU A 49 15.80 -34.05 -1.57
N SER A 50 16.54 -33.77 -2.64
CA SER A 50 17.68 -34.53 -3.16
C SER A 50 19.00 -33.76 -2.97
N ASP A 51 19.96 -34.37 -2.28
CA ASP A 51 21.28 -33.77 -2.00
C ASP A 51 22.11 -33.47 -3.27
N GLU A 52 21.89 -34.23 -4.35
CA GLU A 52 22.56 -34.01 -5.66
C GLU A 52 22.05 -32.73 -6.36
N ASP A 53 20.76 -32.44 -6.26
CA ASP A 53 20.17 -31.24 -6.85
C ASP A 53 20.57 -29.98 -6.07
N VAL A 54 20.79 -30.11 -4.75
CA VAL A 54 21.32 -29.03 -3.91
C VAL A 54 22.76 -28.67 -4.27
N GLN A 55 23.60 -29.65 -4.59
CA GLN A 55 24.99 -29.39 -5.00
C GLN A 55 25.07 -28.76 -6.40
N ALA A 56 24.26 -29.23 -7.35
CA ALA A 56 24.15 -28.62 -8.68
C ALA A 56 23.59 -27.18 -8.60
N ALA A 57 22.59 -26.95 -7.75
CA ALA A 57 22.05 -25.64 -7.45
C ALA A 57 23.10 -24.66 -6.91
N ASN A 58 23.95 -25.13 -5.98
CA ASN A 58 25.03 -24.31 -5.40
C ASN A 58 26.12 -23.95 -6.42
N ALA A 59 26.40 -24.83 -7.40
CA ALA A 59 27.33 -24.50 -8.49
C ALA A 59 26.74 -23.48 -9.48
N GLU A 60 25.42 -23.51 -9.73
CA GLU A 60 24.75 -22.52 -10.57
C GLU A 60 24.66 -21.14 -9.88
N LEU A 61 24.51 -21.12 -8.54
CA LEU A 61 24.46 -19.90 -7.72
C LEU A 61 25.68 -18.99 -7.90
N ASP A 62 26.89 -19.56 -8.05
CA ASP A 62 28.13 -18.80 -8.22
C ASP A 62 28.23 -18.07 -9.58
N SER A 63 27.45 -18.50 -10.57
CA SER A 63 27.42 -17.92 -11.91
C SER A 63 26.21 -16.99 -12.17
N ALA A 64 25.24 -17.00 -11.24
CA ALA A 64 23.97 -16.34 -11.44
C ALA A 64 24.12 -14.82 -11.32
N THR A 65 23.69 -14.12 -12.37
CA THR A 65 23.69 -12.65 -12.41
C THR A 65 22.32 -12.14 -12.85
N ILE A 66 21.89 -11.05 -12.24
CA ILE A 66 20.65 -10.35 -12.62
C ILE A 66 20.98 -8.93 -13.05
N THR A 67 20.08 -8.31 -13.82
CA THR A 67 20.18 -6.89 -14.18
C THR A 67 19.31 -6.03 -13.27
N LEU A 68 19.62 -4.74 -13.18
CA LEU A 68 18.84 -3.79 -12.39
C LEU A 68 17.37 -3.71 -12.86
N ALA A 69 17.12 -3.93 -14.16
CA ALA A 69 15.77 -4.01 -14.72
C ALA A 69 14.94 -5.20 -14.19
N GLN A 70 15.59 -6.26 -13.68
CA GLN A 70 14.93 -7.46 -13.16
C GLN A 70 14.63 -7.39 -11.65
N LEU A 71 15.10 -6.35 -10.94
CA LEU A 71 14.81 -6.15 -9.51
C LEU A 71 13.32 -6.14 -9.17
N PRO A 72 12.42 -5.51 -9.96
CA PRO A 72 10.99 -5.57 -9.68
C PRO A 72 10.43 -6.99 -9.71
N ASP A 73 10.97 -7.85 -10.57
CA ASP A 73 10.56 -9.25 -10.67
C ASP A 73 11.11 -10.06 -9.49
N VAL A 74 12.34 -9.80 -9.03
CA VAL A 74 12.87 -10.38 -7.77
C VAL A 74 11.94 -10.07 -6.61
N LEU A 75 11.47 -8.83 -6.49
CA LEU A 75 10.53 -8.44 -5.44
C LEU A 75 9.16 -9.14 -5.59
N ARG A 76 8.69 -9.36 -6.82
CA ARG A 76 7.44 -10.11 -7.05
C ARG A 76 7.55 -11.56 -6.57
N HIS A 77 8.68 -12.20 -6.84
CA HIS A 77 8.97 -13.56 -6.35
C HIS A 77 9.07 -13.58 -4.82
N LEU A 78 9.79 -12.62 -4.23
CA LEU A 78 9.95 -12.49 -2.78
C LEU A 78 8.60 -12.35 -2.05
N TYR A 79 7.72 -11.48 -2.55
CA TYR A 79 6.39 -11.26 -1.98
C TYR A 79 5.34 -12.28 -2.45
N LYS A 80 5.74 -13.31 -3.23
CA LYS A 80 4.87 -14.36 -3.78
C LYS A 80 3.62 -13.80 -4.47
N CYS A 81 3.81 -12.77 -5.29
CA CYS A 81 2.72 -12.12 -5.99
C CYS A 81 2.05 -13.08 -7.00
N PRO A 82 0.70 -13.18 -7.03
CA PRO A 82 0.03 -14.01 -8.03
C PRO A 82 0.20 -13.42 -9.44
N LYS A 83 0.16 -14.28 -10.46
CA LYS A 83 0.38 -13.88 -11.85
C LYS A 83 -0.58 -12.76 -12.27
N GLY A 84 -0.02 -11.62 -12.69
CA GLY A 84 -0.78 -10.45 -13.16
C GLY A 84 -1.22 -9.47 -12.07
N ALA A 85 -0.93 -9.74 -10.80
CA ALA A 85 -1.13 -8.78 -9.70
C ALA A 85 0.21 -8.36 -9.12
N ASP A 86 0.31 -7.08 -8.76
CA ASP A 86 1.53 -6.51 -8.24
C ASP A 86 1.31 -6.01 -6.80
N ASN A 87 1.50 -6.92 -5.85
CA ASN A 87 1.22 -6.68 -4.43
C ASN A 87 2.46 -6.26 -3.64
N VAL A 88 3.57 -5.93 -4.33
CA VAL A 88 4.79 -5.48 -3.66
C VAL A 88 4.54 -4.08 -3.07
N PRO A 89 4.84 -3.85 -1.78
CA PRO A 89 4.71 -2.54 -1.16
C PRO A 89 5.54 -1.47 -1.90
N ALA A 90 4.94 -0.30 -2.12
CA ALA A 90 5.62 0.82 -2.77
C ALA A 90 6.83 1.31 -1.95
N SER A 91 6.74 1.23 -0.62
CA SER A 91 7.85 1.53 0.29
C SER A 91 9.05 0.61 0.05
N ALA A 92 8.83 -0.70 -0.07
CA ALA A 92 9.88 -1.68 -0.33
C ALA A 92 10.55 -1.45 -1.70
N ARG A 93 9.75 -1.14 -2.74
CA ARG A 93 10.27 -0.83 -4.08
C ARG A 93 11.18 0.38 -4.08
N THR A 94 10.70 1.47 -3.51
CA THR A 94 11.45 2.73 -3.48
C THR A 94 12.75 2.58 -2.70
N LEU A 95 12.74 1.84 -1.58
CA LEU A 95 13.94 1.53 -0.80
C LEU A 95 14.98 0.74 -1.60
N VAL A 96 14.55 -0.34 -2.26
CA VAL A 96 15.44 -1.19 -3.06
C VAL A 96 15.96 -0.43 -4.27
N GLU A 97 15.10 0.25 -5.02
CA GLU A 97 15.54 1.06 -6.16
C GLU A 97 16.54 2.15 -5.76
N GLN A 98 16.33 2.83 -4.62
CA GLN A 98 17.25 3.84 -4.13
C GLN A 98 18.61 3.22 -3.75
N ALA A 99 18.63 2.11 -3.01
CA ALA A 99 19.86 1.45 -2.61
C ALA A 99 20.69 1.00 -3.82
N PHE A 100 20.07 0.33 -4.80
CA PHE A 100 20.79 -0.16 -5.97
C PHE A 100 21.18 0.96 -6.95
N ARG A 101 20.43 2.07 -7.03
CA ARG A 101 20.85 3.27 -7.80
C ARG A 101 22.04 3.98 -7.20
N LEU A 102 22.18 4.02 -5.87
CA LEU A 102 23.32 4.64 -5.21
C LEU A 102 24.63 3.89 -5.49
N LEU A 103 24.56 2.56 -5.62
CA LEU A 103 25.73 1.71 -5.86
C LEU A 103 26.13 1.65 -7.35
N ASN A 104 25.15 1.53 -8.24
CA ASN A 104 25.37 1.20 -9.66
C ASN A 104 25.10 2.36 -10.62
N GLY A 105 24.68 3.53 -10.11
CA GLY A 105 24.34 4.70 -10.94
C GLY A 105 23.01 4.52 -11.70
N THR A 106 22.87 5.21 -12.83
CA THR A 106 21.66 5.19 -13.67
C THR A 106 21.62 4.05 -14.69
N ASP A 107 22.67 3.23 -14.76
CA ASP A 107 22.84 2.25 -15.82
C ASP A 107 22.06 0.96 -15.51
N THR A 108 20.94 0.78 -16.20
CA THR A 108 20.01 -0.35 -15.99
C THR A 108 20.56 -1.70 -16.46
N SER A 109 21.66 -1.70 -17.21
CA SER A 109 22.25 -2.89 -17.85
C SER A 109 23.37 -3.53 -17.04
N GLN A 110 23.72 -2.97 -15.88
CA GLN A 110 24.77 -3.54 -15.04
C GLN A 110 24.31 -4.88 -14.45
N SER A 111 25.16 -5.91 -14.59
CA SER A 111 24.98 -7.22 -13.98
C SER A 111 25.34 -7.17 -12.49
N ILE A 112 24.45 -7.69 -11.66
CA ILE A 112 24.58 -7.80 -10.21
C ILE A 112 24.76 -9.28 -9.89
N ASP A 113 25.85 -9.62 -9.21
CA ASP A 113 26.08 -10.97 -8.71
C ASP A 113 25.26 -11.22 -7.43
N LEU A 114 25.12 -12.49 -7.06
CA LEU A 114 24.37 -12.86 -5.87
C LEU A 114 25.01 -12.29 -4.59
N ALA A 115 26.34 -12.29 -4.49
CA ALA A 115 27.05 -11.83 -3.30
C ALA A 115 26.81 -10.34 -3.03
N THR A 116 26.94 -9.49 -4.05
CA THR A 116 26.66 -8.05 -3.95
C THR A 116 25.18 -7.82 -3.67
N PHE A 117 24.29 -8.57 -4.33
CA PHE A 117 22.86 -8.48 -4.06
C PHE A 117 22.52 -8.74 -2.58
N LEU A 118 23.03 -9.81 -1.99
CA LEU A 118 22.74 -10.14 -0.59
C LEU A 118 23.29 -9.11 0.40
N VAL A 119 24.50 -8.61 0.17
CA VAL A 119 25.10 -7.55 1.01
C VAL A 119 24.24 -6.28 0.96
N GLN A 120 23.81 -5.88 -0.24
CA GLN A 120 22.97 -4.70 -0.43
C GLN A 120 21.57 -4.88 0.20
N MET A 121 20.98 -6.07 0.06
CA MET A 121 19.70 -6.36 0.69
C MET A 121 19.79 -6.34 2.22
N ASP A 122 20.91 -6.77 2.81
CA ASP A 122 21.13 -6.65 4.27
C ASP A 122 21.20 -5.18 4.72
N GLU A 123 21.83 -4.31 3.93
CA GLU A 123 21.84 -2.86 4.18
C GLU A 123 20.44 -2.25 4.08
N VAL A 124 19.66 -2.65 3.06
CA VAL A 124 18.25 -2.25 2.89
C VAL A 124 17.41 -2.71 4.08
N CYS A 125 17.61 -3.94 4.56
CA CYS A 125 16.92 -4.47 5.74
C CYS A 125 17.25 -3.65 7.00
N ARG A 126 18.53 -3.34 7.24
CA ARG A 126 18.96 -2.49 8.36
C ARG A 126 18.35 -1.08 8.26
N HIS A 127 18.32 -0.49 7.07
CA HIS A 127 17.71 0.81 6.87
C HIS A 127 16.18 0.79 7.09
N SER A 128 15.50 -0.24 6.57
CA SER A 128 14.07 -0.45 6.79
C SER A 128 13.72 -0.60 8.27
N GLN A 129 14.51 -1.35 9.02
CA GLN A 129 14.31 -1.53 10.47
C GLN A 129 14.49 -0.21 11.23
N SER A 130 15.47 0.61 10.86
CA SER A 130 15.69 1.93 11.45
C SER A 130 14.52 2.89 11.16
N LEU A 131 14.02 2.89 9.93
CA LEU A 131 12.85 3.69 9.54
C LEU A 131 11.59 3.28 10.30
N GLU A 132 11.38 1.99 10.49
CA GLU A 132 10.24 1.49 11.27
C GLU A 132 10.35 1.90 12.74
N ALA A 133 11.55 1.75 13.34
CA ALA A 133 11.80 2.21 14.70
C ALA A 133 11.52 3.71 14.85
N ALA A 134 11.95 4.53 13.88
CA ALA A 134 11.63 5.97 13.86
C ALA A 134 10.13 6.24 13.63
N SER A 135 9.46 5.46 12.80
CA SER A 135 8.02 5.56 12.56
C SER A 135 7.19 5.30 13.81
N SER A 136 7.61 4.36 14.66
CA SER A 136 6.96 4.11 15.95
C SER A 136 6.96 5.35 16.87
N HIS A 137 8.01 6.17 16.79
CA HIS A 137 8.09 7.45 17.49
C HIS A 137 7.16 8.50 16.87
N ASN A 138 7.06 8.51 15.53
CA ASN A 138 6.18 9.42 14.79
C ASN A 138 4.69 9.16 15.05
N ALA A 139 4.28 7.95 15.43
CA ALA A 139 2.88 7.64 15.75
C ALA A 139 2.26 8.60 16.80
N TYR A 140 3.07 9.19 17.68
CA TYR A 140 2.62 10.13 18.71
C TYR A 140 2.78 11.62 18.33
N LEU A 141 3.41 11.94 17.19
CA LEU A 141 3.58 13.32 16.71
C LEU A 141 2.35 13.83 15.97
N LYS A 142 2.04 15.13 16.12
CA LYS A 142 0.85 15.77 15.53
C LYS A 142 0.60 15.38 14.07
N ASP A 143 1.65 15.35 13.26
CA ASP A 143 1.60 15.09 11.82
C ASP A 143 1.96 13.64 11.43
N GLY A 144 2.13 12.75 12.41
CA GLY A 144 2.77 11.45 12.17
C GLY A 144 1.89 10.36 11.57
N LEU A 145 0.57 10.40 11.78
CA LEU A 145 -0.36 9.44 11.17
C LEU A 145 -1.22 10.16 10.13
N PRO A 146 -1.17 9.77 8.84
CA PRO A 146 -1.94 10.43 7.79
C PRO A 146 -3.46 10.35 8.02
N THR A 147 -3.91 9.38 8.82
CA THR A 147 -5.30 9.15 9.21
C THR A 147 -5.78 10.08 10.33
N ARG A 148 -4.86 10.67 11.11
CA ARG A 148 -5.16 11.51 12.27
C ARG A 148 -5.17 12.98 11.85
N GLU A 149 -6.33 13.63 11.95
CA GLU A 149 -6.46 15.08 11.72
C GLU A 149 -6.39 15.90 13.02
N PHE A 150 -6.62 15.26 14.16
CA PHE A 150 -6.67 15.93 15.46
C PHE A 150 -5.77 15.24 16.47
N VAL A 151 -5.01 16.05 17.19
CA VAL A 151 -4.13 15.59 18.28
C VAL A 151 -4.80 15.69 19.63
N SER A 152 -5.72 16.64 19.77
CA SER A 152 -6.43 16.88 21.03
C SER A 152 -7.94 16.74 20.82
N ASN A 153 -8.60 16.16 21.82
CA ASN A 153 -10.06 16.05 21.84
C ASN A 153 -10.73 17.43 21.89
N LEU A 154 -10.11 18.42 22.55
CA LEU A 154 -10.63 19.78 22.60
C LEU A 154 -10.68 20.46 21.23
N ASP A 155 -9.65 20.27 20.40
CA ASP A 155 -9.63 20.78 19.02
C ASP A 155 -10.70 20.10 18.16
N PHE A 156 -10.83 18.77 18.30
CA PHE A 156 -11.90 18.02 17.62
C PHE A 156 -13.30 18.54 18.00
N GLN A 157 -13.58 18.70 19.30
CA GLN A 157 -14.86 19.22 19.78
C GLN A 157 -15.11 20.66 19.32
N ALA A 158 -14.09 21.51 19.34
CA ALA A 158 -14.21 22.90 18.89
C ALA A 158 -14.59 22.98 17.40
N LYS A 159 -14.04 22.11 16.54
CA LYS A 159 -14.42 22.04 15.11
C LYS A 159 -15.80 21.40 14.92
N LEU A 160 -16.14 20.40 15.72
CA LEU A 160 -17.45 19.74 15.69
C LEU A 160 -18.60 20.71 16.01
N VAL A 161 -18.45 21.55 17.05
CA VAL A 161 -19.43 22.58 17.42
C VAL A 161 -19.59 23.63 16.32
N LYS A 162 -18.53 23.89 15.53
CA LYS A 162 -18.57 24.81 14.38
C LYS A 162 -19.10 24.18 13.10
N HIS A 163 -19.53 22.91 13.14
CA HIS A 163 -19.93 22.13 11.96
C HIS A 163 -18.85 22.10 10.86
N GLN A 164 -17.58 22.21 11.25
CA GLN A 164 -16.47 22.13 10.32
C GLN A 164 -16.25 20.66 9.95
N ARG A 165 -16.28 20.36 8.64
CA ARG A 165 -16.02 19.01 8.12
C ARG A 165 -14.54 18.64 8.26
N MET A 166 -14.28 17.35 8.27
CA MET A 166 -12.92 16.79 8.16
C MET A 166 -12.29 17.25 6.85
N GLU A 167 -10.97 17.45 6.84
CA GLU A 167 -10.25 17.92 5.67
C GLU A 167 -10.04 16.79 4.64
N LYS A 168 -9.69 15.59 5.12
CA LYS A 168 -9.40 14.42 4.29
C LYS A 168 -10.60 13.49 4.19
N ASP A 169 -10.79 12.92 3.02
CA ASP A 169 -11.86 11.95 2.78
C ASP A 169 -11.60 10.61 3.47
N PRO A 170 -12.65 9.84 3.83
CA PRO A 170 -12.48 8.52 4.43
C PRO A 170 -11.60 7.56 3.60
N ARG A 171 -11.68 7.65 2.26
CA ARG A 171 -10.88 6.86 1.31
C ARG A 171 -9.39 7.19 1.34
N GLU A 172 -9.03 8.41 1.73
CA GLU A 172 -7.64 8.83 1.88
C GLU A 172 -7.06 8.35 3.21
N LYS A 173 -7.91 8.05 4.19
CA LYS A 173 -7.52 7.63 5.55
C LYS A 173 -7.44 6.12 5.65
N ALA A 174 -8.44 5.38 5.19
CA ALA A 174 -8.52 3.94 5.32
C ALA A 174 -8.43 3.23 3.96
N LEU A 175 -7.85 2.02 3.96
CA LEU A 175 -7.80 1.17 2.77
C LEU A 175 -9.18 0.58 2.42
N ALA A 176 -10.01 0.37 3.44
CA ALA A 176 -11.32 -0.24 3.34
C ALA A 176 -12.30 0.49 4.28
N PRO A 177 -13.63 0.41 4.03
CA PRO A 177 -14.61 0.99 4.94
C PRO A 177 -14.53 0.33 6.32
N VAL A 178 -14.38 1.16 7.35
CA VAL A 178 -14.24 0.71 8.75
C VAL A 178 -15.60 0.44 9.40
N THR A 179 -16.64 1.13 8.94
CA THR A 179 -18.02 1.00 9.44
C THR A 179 -18.98 0.81 8.28
N ASP A 180 -20.11 0.16 8.54
CA ASP A 180 -21.14 -0.10 7.53
C ASP A 180 -21.66 1.18 6.88
N SER A 181 -21.75 2.28 7.65
CA SER A 181 -22.14 3.59 7.15
C SER A 181 -21.17 4.15 6.11
N ILE A 182 -19.87 3.84 6.24
CA ILE A 182 -18.83 4.28 5.29
C ILE A 182 -18.87 3.43 4.02
N THR A 183 -19.32 2.17 4.11
CA THR A 183 -19.53 1.30 2.94
C THR A 183 -20.48 1.95 1.92
N PHE A 184 -21.49 2.66 2.41
CA PHE A 184 -22.38 3.47 1.57
C PHE A 184 -21.65 4.72 1.08
N GLY A 185 -21.28 4.73 -0.21
CA GLY A 185 -20.54 5.84 -0.82
C GLY A 185 -19.02 5.64 -0.87
N TRP A 186 -18.51 4.47 -0.44
CA TRP A 186 -17.10 4.12 -0.59
C TRP A 186 -16.69 3.99 -2.06
N ASN A 187 -17.53 3.29 -2.84
CA ASN A 187 -17.34 3.10 -4.26
C ASN A 187 -18.20 4.10 -5.04
N GLU A 188 -17.66 4.61 -6.14
CA GLU A 188 -18.45 5.39 -7.09
C GLU A 188 -19.56 4.51 -7.69
N PRO A 189 -20.75 5.08 -7.94
CA PRO A 189 -21.87 4.31 -8.48
C PRO A 189 -21.50 3.75 -9.85
N THR A 190 -21.50 2.42 -9.96
CA THR A 190 -21.19 1.70 -11.21
C THR A 190 -22.18 2.01 -12.34
N ILE A 191 -23.40 2.40 -11.98
CA ILE A 191 -24.48 2.70 -12.93
C ILE A 191 -24.83 4.18 -12.82
N ALA A 192 -24.40 4.97 -13.80
CA ALA A 192 -24.84 6.35 -13.97
C ALA A 192 -26.31 6.35 -14.42
N THR A 193 -27.24 6.43 -13.47
CA THR A 193 -28.66 6.57 -13.80
C THR A 193 -28.93 7.97 -14.36
N LYS A 194 -29.27 8.06 -15.65
CA LYS A 194 -29.73 9.31 -16.26
C LYS A 194 -31.11 9.65 -15.69
N ARG A 195 -31.14 10.48 -14.65
CA ARG A 195 -32.40 11.04 -14.15
C ARG A 195 -33.00 11.94 -15.22
N MET A 196 -34.28 11.72 -15.53
CA MET A 196 -35.09 12.64 -16.33
C MET A 196 -36.00 13.42 -15.38
N PRO A 197 -35.49 14.48 -14.73
CA PRO A 197 -36.34 15.28 -13.86
C PRO A 197 -37.39 16.01 -14.70
N ASN A 198 -38.62 16.09 -14.20
CA ASN A 198 -39.64 16.96 -14.76
C ASN A 198 -39.17 18.41 -14.59
N LYS A 199 -38.68 19.00 -15.67
CA LYS A 199 -38.32 20.43 -15.69
C LYS A 199 -39.60 21.24 -15.87
N SER A 200 -39.64 22.43 -15.26
CA SER A 200 -40.72 23.38 -15.54
C SER A 200 -40.69 23.74 -17.03
N CYS A 201 -41.80 23.51 -17.72
CA CYS A 201 -42.03 24.00 -19.08
C CYS A 201 -42.45 25.48 -19.05
N ASP A 202 -42.41 26.14 -20.20
CA ASP A 202 -42.62 27.58 -20.27
C ASP A 202 -44.05 27.98 -19.88
N GLU A 203 -45.04 27.10 -20.08
CA GLU A 203 -46.41 27.27 -19.62
C GLU A 203 -46.50 27.28 -18.09
N THR A 204 -45.81 26.36 -17.41
CA THR A 204 -45.77 26.33 -15.93
C THR A 204 -45.00 27.51 -15.36
N ARG A 205 -43.97 28.00 -16.06
CA ARG A 205 -43.25 29.21 -15.67
C ARG A 205 -44.11 30.45 -15.85
N PHE A 206 -44.82 30.56 -16.97
CA PHE A 206 -45.73 31.66 -17.26
C PHE A 206 -46.91 31.69 -16.27
N ALA A 207 -47.53 30.54 -15.99
CA ALA A 207 -48.56 30.43 -14.97
C ALA A 207 -48.05 30.84 -13.58
N SER A 208 -46.83 30.41 -13.21
CA SER A 208 -46.20 30.86 -11.96
C SER A 208 -45.95 32.37 -11.94
N ALA A 209 -45.56 32.97 -13.07
CA ALA A 209 -45.35 34.41 -13.20
C ALA A 209 -46.67 35.20 -13.11
N MET A 210 -47.75 34.71 -13.74
CA MET A 210 -49.08 35.33 -13.65
C MET A 210 -49.65 35.29 -12.24
N VAL A 211 -49.54 34.14 -11.55
CA VAL A 211 -49.95 34.01 -10.14
C VAL A 211 -49.12 34.95 -9.25
N LYS A 212 -47.81 35.08 -9.49
CA LYS A 212 -46.96 36.06 -8.79
C LYS A 212 -47.32 37.52 -9.11
N ALA A 213 -47.83 37.79 -10.32
CA ALA A 213 -48.31 39.10 -10.73
C ALA A 213 -49.73 39.41 -10.22
N GLY A 214 -50.35 38.51 -9.44
CA GLY A 214 -51.68 38.71 -8.86
C GLY A 214 -52.84 38.43 -9.82
N VAL A 215 -52.57 37.80 -10.97
CA VAL A 215 -53.60 37.38 -11.92
C VAL A 215 -54.08 35.98 -11.56
N TYR A 216 -55.25 35.90 -10.93
CA TYR A 216 -55.94 34.64 -10.61
C TYR A 216 -57.04 34.39 -11.63
N TYR A 217 -57.01 33.22 -12.30
CA TYR A 217 -58.14 32.74 -13.09
C TYR A 217 -59.08 32.00 -12.14
N TYR A 218 -60.28 32.53 -11.93
CA TYR A 218 -61.38 31.88 -11.22
C TYR A 218 -62.33 31.22 -12.21
#